data_AF-A0A957FQT2-F1
#
_entry.id   AF-A0A957FQT2-F1
#
_cell.length_a   1.000
_cell.length_b   1.000
_cell.length_c   1.000
_cell.angle_alpha   90.00
_cell.angle_beta   90.00
_cell.angle_gamma   90.00
#
_symmetry.space_group_name_H-M   'P 1'
#
loop_
_entity.id
_entity.type
_entity.pdbx_description
1 polymer ?
#
loop_
_entity_poly.entity_id
_entity_poly.type
_entity_poly.pdbx_seq_one_letter_code
_entity_poly.pdbx_strand_id
1 'polypeptide(L)'
;MTKDFAKTVSTWNDKPRFVTDKKKDVRIVSAKHKVYFFVSEGTRIRYATMTPNFKAKTAPGRFQASGGAGGVAYISKRRPRQGIKARKFDDQLVKRWHGKLPPYMKLETK
;
A
#
# COMPACT_ATOMS: atom_id res chain seq x y z
N MET A 1 7.48 -3.35 13.32
CA MET A 1 6.71 -2.26 12.71
C MET A 1 7.27 -1.87 11.35
N THR A 2 8.43 -1.21 11.25
CA THR A 2 9.03 -0.85 9.94
C THR A 2 9.33 -2.08 9.07
N LYS A 3 9.81 -3.17 9.68
CA LYS A 3 9.96 -4.48 9.02
C LYS A 3 8.64 -5.09 8.52
N ASP A 4 7.52 -4.74 9.16
CA ASP A 4 6.19 -5.27 8.83
C ASP A 4 5.59 -4.46 7.68
N PHE A 5 5.73 -3.14 7.68
CA PHE A 5 5.49 -2.31 6.50
C PHE A 5 6.30 -2.82 5.28
N ALA A 6 7.57 -3.14 5.46
CA ALA A 6 8.41 -3.70 4.39
C ALA A 6 7.89 -5.04 3.83
N LYS A 7 7.19 -5.86 4.63
CA LYS A 7 6.59 -7.13 4.17
C LYS A 7 5.40 -6.91 3.23
N THR A 8 4.66 -5.80 3.38
CA THR A 8 3.52 -5.47 2.49
C THR A 8 3.95 -5.17 1.05
N VAL A 9 5.24 -4.91 0.83
CA VAL A 9 5.84 -4.54 -0.46
C VAL A 9 7.07 -5.39 -0.80
N SER A 10 7.24 -6.55 -0.16
CA SER A 10 8.47 -7.35 -0.24
C SER A 10 8.86 -7.76 -1.67
N THR A 11 7.87 -7.99 -2.53
CA THR A 11 8.02 -8.40 -3.94
C THR A 11 7.89 -7.25 -4.93
N TRP A 12 7.78 -6.01 -4.45
CA TRP A 12 7.70 -4.84 -5.33
C TRP A 12 9.08 -4.52 -5.88
N ASN A 13 9.15 -4.08 -7.15
CA ASN A 13 10.42 -3.72 -7.77
C ASN A 13 10.89 -2.36 -7.24
N ASP A 14 9.99 -1.37 -7.26
CA ASP A 14 10.17 -0.08 -6.60
C ASP A 14 9.50 -0.13 -5.22
N LYS A 15 10.32 -0.13 -4.16
CA LYS A 15 9.85 -0.30 -2.79
C LYS A 15 9.82 1.05 -2.07
N PRO A 16 8.73 1.40 -1.38
CA PRO A 16 8.74 2.54 -0.47
C PRO A 16 9.82 2.40 0.59
N ARG A 17 10.57 3.48 0.80
CA ARG A 17 11.42 3.62 1.99
C ARG A 17 10.56 4.04 3.17
N PHE A 18 10.47 3.16 4.16
CA PHE A 18 9.79 3.45 5.42
C PHE A 18 10.79 4.02 6.42
N VAL A 19 10.60 5.28 6.80
CA VAL A 19 11.39 5.92 7.85
C VAL A 19 10.63 5.82 9.17
N THR A 20 11.34 5.59 10.26
CA THR A 20 10.79 5.67 11.60
C THR A 20 11.40 6.87 12.30
N ASP A 21 10.63 7.92 12.50
CA ASP A 21 11.00 8.99 13.41
C ASP A 21 10.56 8.63 14.83
N LYS A 22 11.39 8.96 15.82
CA LYS A 22 11.06 8.94 17.25
C LYS A 22 11.01 10.38 17.74
N LYS A 23 9.89 11.09 17.53
CA LYS A 23 9.69 12.43 18.09
C LYS A 23 8.59 12.36 19.13
N LYS A 24 8.87 12.73 20.40
CA LYS A 24 7.90 12.81 21.51
C LYS A 24 6.98 11.60 21.62
N ASP A 25 7.60 10.47 21.96
CA ASP A 25 7.04 9.14 21.97
C ASP A 25 6.51 8.66 20.58
N VAL A 26 6.42 9.52 19.54
CA VAL A 26 5.79 9.26 18.22
C VAL A 26 6.66 8.46 17.32
N ARG A 27 6.17 7.24 17.02
CA ARG A 27 6.67 6.38 15.96
C ARG A 27 5.87 6.63 14.67
N ILE A 28 6.30 7.59 13.87
CA ILE A 28 5.71 7.86 12.54
C ILE A 28 6.38 6.94 11.53
N VAL A 29 5.59 6.19 10.76
CA VAL A 29 6.07 5.48 9.57
C VAL A 29 5.54 6.19 8.34
N SER A 30 6.41 6.91 7.65
CA SER A 30 6.06 7.63 6.42
C SER A 30 6.75 7.01 5.22
N ALA A 31 6.02 6.90 4.11
CA ALA A 31 6.58 6.57 2.79
C ALA A 31 6.12 7.61 1.78
N LYS A 32 7.07 8.33 1.15
CA LYS A 32 6.79 9.28 0.06
C LYS A 32 6.60 8.54 -1.28
N HIS A 33 5.77 7.49 -1.28
CA HIS A 33 5.63 6.59 -2.41
C HIS A 33 4.18 6.56 -2.90
N LYS A 34 3.90 7.30 -3.98
CA LYS A 34 2.54 7.49 -4.50
C LYS A 34 1.81 6.18 -4.80
N VAL A 35 2.52 5.19 -5.35
CA VAL A 35 1.92 3.87 -5.65
C VAL A 35 1.50 3.14 -4.37
N TYR A 36 2.26 3.31 -3.28
CA TYR A 36 1.92 2.67 -2.01
C TYR A 36 0.60 3.24 -1.47
N PHE A 37 0.46 4.58 -1.53
CA PHE A 37 -0.76 5.28 -1.16
C PHE A 37 -1.97 4.84 -1.99
N PHE A 38 -1.87 4.85 -3.32
CA PHE A 38 -2.99 4.41 -4.18
C PHE A 38 -3.41 2.96 -3.98
N VAL A 39 -2.48 2.08 -3.58
CA VAL A 39 -2.81 0.69 -3.28
C VAL A 39 -3.40 0.57 -1.88
N SER A 40 -2.87 1.31 -0.89
CA SER A 40 -3.39 1.29 0.49
C SER A 40 -4.81 1.84 0.53
N GLU A 41 -5.02 3.06 0.04
CA GLU A 41 -6.33 3.75 0.04
C GLU A 41 -7.26 3.26 -1.06
N GLY A 42 -6.70 2.65 -2.09
CA GLY A 42 -7.47 2.28 -3.27
C GLY A 42 -7.79 3.49 -4.15
N THR A 43 -8.54 3.23 -5.21
CA THR A 43 -9.04 4.24 -6.14
C THR A 43 -10.47 3.93 -6.53
N ARG A 44 -11.27 4.97 -6.79
CA ARG A 44 -12.65 4.81 -7.28
C ARG A 44 -12.69 4.31 -8.73
N ILE A 45 -11.79 4.85 -9.56
CA ILE A 45 -11.68 4.56 -10.99
C ILE A 45 -10.21 4.29 -11.32
N ARG A 46 -9.97 3.40 -12.28
CA ARG A 46 -8.66 3.26 -12.93
C ARG A 46 -8.81 3.33 -14.45
N TYR A 47 -7.83 3.91 -15.10
CA TYR A 47 -7.79 4.02 -16.58
C TYR A 47 -6.84 3.01 -17.22
N ALA A 48 -6.07 2.30 -16.40
CA ALA A 48 -5.20 1.22 -16.85
C ALA A 48 -6.03 -0.04 -17.11
N THR A 49 -5.93 -0.57 -18.34
CA THR A 49 -6.38 -1.91 -18.68
C THR A 49 -5.19 -2.86 -18.48
N MET A 50 -5.42 -3.95 -17.75
CA MET A 50 -4.35 -4.91 -17.44
C MET A 50 -4.35 -6.05 -18.46
N THR A 51 -3.22 -6.75 -18.56
CA THR A 51 -3.10 -7.97 -19.37
C THR A 51 -4.03 -9.08 -18.83
N PRO A 52 -4.47 -10.04 -19.67
CA PRO A 52 -5.38 -11.11 -19.23
C PRO A 52 -4.84 -11.97 -18.07
N ASN A 53 -3.52 -12.17 -18.02
CA ASN A 53 -2.82 -12.90 -16.97
C ASN A 53 -2.51 -12.05 -15.71
N PHE A 54 -3.12 -10.87 -15.57
CA PHE A 54 -2.80 -9.96 -14.48
C PHE A 54 -3.19 -10.52 -13.11
N LYS A 55 -2.19 -10.59 -12.21
CA LYS A 55 -2.34 -10.96 -10.81
C LYS A 55 -1.70 -9.89 -9.94
N ALA A 56 -2.49 -9.24 -9.11
CA ALA A 56 -1.99 -8.21 -8.20
C ALA A 56 -1.01 -8.80 -7.18
N LYS A 57 0.08 -8.07 -6.90
CA LYS A 57 1.07 -8.46 -5.88
C LYS A 57 0.47 -8.45 -4.47
N THR A 58 -0.51 -7.59 -4.21
CA THR A 58 -1.16 -7.43 -2.90
C THR A 58 -2.68 -7.61 -3.01
N ALA A 59 -3.34 -8.05 -1.92
CA ALA A 59 -4.79 -8.29 -1.86
C ALA A 59 -5.41 -7.72 -0.57
N PRO A 60 -6.70 -7.33 -0.55
CA PRO A 60 -7.34 -6.81 0.67
C PRO A 60 -7.29 -7.86 1.77
N GLY A 61 -7.04 -7.43 3.00
CA GLY A 61 -6.91 -8.33 4.15
C GLY A 61 -5.66 -9.21 4.15
N ARG A 62 -4.79 -9.11 3.12
CA ARG A 62 -3.51 -9.81 3.08
C ARG A 62 -2.36 -8.88 3.42
N PHE A 63 -1.55 -9.36 4.34
CA PHE A 63 -0.42 -8.62 4.89
C PHE A 63 0.87 -8.76 4.07
N GLN A 64 1.03 -9.86 3.33
CA GLN A 64 2.26 -10.16 2.60
C GLN A 64 2.06 -9.99 1.10
N ALA A 65 3.03 -9.34 0.45
CA ALA A 65 3.06 -9.29 -1.01
C ALA A 65 3.48 -10.65 -1.61
N SER A 66 2.86 -10.99 -2.74
CA SER A 66 3.17 -12.13 -3.59
C SER A 66 3.89 -11.68 -4.85
N GLY A 67 4.46 -12.61 -5.64
CA GLY A 67 5.17 -12.27 -6.88
C GLY A 67 4.33 -11.48 -7.90
N GLY A 68 3.01 -11.64 -7.89
CA GLY A 68 2.12 -11.07 -8.91
C GLY A 68 2.39 -11.66 -10.31
N ALA A 69 1.65 -11.19 -11.31
CA ALA A 69 1.86 -11.55 -12.71
C ALA A 69 1.22 -10.49 -13.64
N GLY A 70 1.65 -10.47 -14.90
CA GLY A 70 1.14 -9.56 -15.92
C GLY A 70 1.49 -8.09 -15.67
N GLY A 71 0.78 -7.19 -16.33
CA GLY A 71 1.07 -5.75 -16.28
C GLY A 71 -0.03 -4.90 -16.89
N VAL A 72 0.31 -3.63 -17.18
CA VAL A 72 -0.57 -2.72 -17.90
C VAL A 72 -0.50 -3.06 -19.39
N ALA A 73 -1.64 -3.35 -20.01
CA ALA A 73 -1.75 -3.51 -21.46
C ALA A 73 -1.81 -2.15 -22.17
N TYR A 74 -2.67 -1.24 -21.68
CA TYR A 74 -2.74 0.14 -22.14
C TYR A 74 -3.45 1.05 -21.12
N ILE A 75 -3.29 2.37 -21.27
CA ILE A 75 -3.95 3.39 -20.44
C ILE A 75 -4.86 4.22 -21.33
N SER A 76 -6.14 4.34 -21.00
CA SER A 76 -7.09 5.17 -21.75
C SER A 76 -8.10 5.86 -20.84
N LYS A 77 -8.11 7.20 -20.85
CA LYS A 77 -9.10 8.00 -20.11
C LYS A 77 -10.54 7.80 -20.60
N ARG A 78 -10.70 7.37 -21.86
CA ARG A 78 -12.00 7.12 -22.50
C ARG A 78 -12.64 5.79 -22.07
N ARG A 79 -11.89 4.91 -21.38
CA ARG A 79 -12.34 3.58 -20.94
C ARG A 79 -12.15 3.44 -19.44
N PRO A 80 -12.96 4.13 -18.61
CA PRO A 80 -12.88 3.98 -17.16
C PRO A 80 -13.17 2.53 -16.76
N ARG A 81 -12.32 1.97 -15.92
CA ARG A 81 -12.50 0.66 -15.31
C ARG A 81 -12.78 0.83 -13.81
N GLN A 82 -13.37 -0.19 -13.21
CA GLN A 82 -13.49 -0.28 -11.76
C GLN A 82 -12.12 -0.04 -11.11
N GLY A 83 -12.09 0.87 -10.14
CA GLY A 83 -10.87 1.22 -9.44
C GLY A 83 -10.33 0.11 -8.56
N ILE A 84 -9.23 0.42 -7.88
CA ILE A 84 -8.49 -0.55 -7.06
C ILE A 84 -9.12 -0.59 -5.68
N LYS A 85 -9.56 -1.77 -5.23
CA LYS A 85 -10.03 -1.95 -3.84
C LYS A 85 -8.89 -1.64 -2.86
N ALA A 86 -9.15 -0.76 -1.91
CA ALA A 86 -8.24 -0.40 -0.82
C ALA A 86 -7.67 -1.65 -0.14
N ARG A 87 -6.36 -1.65 0.13
CA ARG A 87 -5.73 -2.69 0.94
C ARG A 87 -5.77 -2.33 2.42
N LYS A 88 -5.80 -1.05 2.77
CA LYS A 88 -5.81 -0.54 4.15
C LYS A 88 -4.68 -1.18 4.97
N PHE A 89 -3.44 -1.06 4.47
CA PHE A 89 -2.29 -1.67 5.14
C PHE A 89 -2.11 -1.12 6.55
N ASP A 90 -2.43 0.16 6.74
CA ASP A 90 -2.39 0.83 8.04
C ASP A 90 -3.39 0.22 9.02
N ASP A 91 -4.68 0.11 8.65
CA ASP A 91 -5.69 -0.54 9.50
C ASP A 91 -5.30 -1.98 9.87
N GLN A 92 -4.77 -2.74 8.91
CA GLN A 92 -4.31 -4.12 9.15
C GLN A 92 -3.12 -4.18 10.11
N LEU A 93 -2.19 -3.23 9.99
CA LEU A 93 -1.06 -3.10 10.91
C LEU A 93 -1.54 -2.63 12.28
N VAL A 94 -2.43 -1.66 12.37
CA VAL A 94 -3.00 -1.23 13.65
C VAL A 94 -3.67 -2.40 14.37
N LYS A 95 -4.50 -3.17 13.64
CA LYS A 95 -5.17 -4.36 14.18
C LYS A 95 -4.19 -5.43 14.65
N ARG A 96 -3.11 -5.70 13.90
CA ARG A 96 -2.12 -6.71 14.31
C ARG A 96 -1.35 -6.32 15.58
N TRP A 97 -1.32 -5.03 15.92
CA TRP A 97 -0.53 -4.50 17.02
C TRP A 97 -1.36 -4.14 18.27
N HIS A 98 -2.66 -4.52 18.32
CA HIS A 98 -3.58 -4.34 19.46
C HIS A 98 -2.90 -4.65 20.82
N GLY A 99 -2.35 -3.62 21.48
CA GLY A 99 -1.67 -3.72 22.78
C GLY A 99 -0.34 -2.95 22.91
N LYS A 100 0.33 -2.54 21.81
CA LYS A 100 1.55 -1.70 21.87
C LYS A 100 1.65 -0.70 20.70
N LEU A 101 0.56 -0.01 20.38
CA LEU A 101 0.63 1.14 19.49
C LEU A 101 0.80 2.41 20.32
N PRO A 102 1.90 3.17 20.13
CA PRO A 102 2.04 4.46 20.77
C PRO A 102 1.01 5.46 20.20
N PRO A 103 0.32 6.27 21.03
CA PRO A 103 -1.00 6.90 20.76
C PRO A 103 -1.11 7.98 19.66
N TYR A 104 -0.17 8.12 18.74
CA TYR A 104 0.00 9.38 17.97
C TYR A 104 0.59 9.20 16.58
N MET A 105 0.43 8.02 15.97
CA MET A 105 0.83 7.77 14.58
C MET A 105 0.03 8.67 13.62
N LYS A 106 0.54 9.88 13.35
CA LYS A 106 0.00 10.80 12.33
C LYS A 106 0.72 10.55 11.01
N LEU A 107 -0.05 10.26 9.96
CA LEU A 107 0.40 10.33 8.58
C LEU A 107 0.55 11.82 8.22
N GLU A 108 1.77 12.33 8.15
CA GLU A 108 2.00 13.66 7.58
C GLU A 108 1.87 13.60 6.06
N THR A 109 0.74 14.10 5.56
CA THR A 109 0.56 14.54 4.16
C THR A 109 1.16 15.93 4.01
N LYS A 110 2.22 16.05 3.21
CA LYS A 110 2.61 17.33 2.58
C LYS A 110 1.89 17.48 1.25
#